data_AF-A0AAX2KKT0-F1
#
_entry.id   AF-A0AAX2KKT0-F1
#
_cell.length_a   1.000
_cell.length_b   1.000
_cell.length_c   1.000
_cell.angle_alpha   90.00
_cell.angle_beta   90.00
_cell.angle_gamma   90.00
#
_symmetry.space_group_name_H-M   'P 1'
#
loop_
_entity.id
_entity.type
_entity.pdbx_description
1 polymer ?
#
loop_
_entity_poly.entity_id
_entity_poly.type
_entity_poly.pdbx_seq_one_letter_code
_entity_poly.pdbx_strand_id
1 'polypeptide(L)'
;MKHFDYSRGLKAPYSLQVIKSPKGKIVWYFAQPLSLAYLVMLFLGIVLTGIFWKFVPLPLIFGINLNLMIMLYFPNKVARWYTETEFEGKTGLAFLKDGFVYVKNYVLDNRSIISFERVKEIEEFSFKR
;
A
#
# COMPACT_ATOMS: atom_id res chain seq x y z
N MET A 1 -35.03 -1.24 12.78
CA MET A 1 -34.11 -1.88 11.81
C MET A 1 -32.72 -1.27 12.01
N LYS A 2 -31.70 -2.07 12.32
CA LYS A 2 -30.31 -1.57 12.37
C LYS A 2 -29.84 -1.41 10.93
N HIS A 3 -29.68 -0.18 10.46
CA HIS A 3 -29.04 0.10 9.18
C HIS A 3 -27.58 -0.34 9.30
N PHE A 4 -27.18 -1.36 8.54
CA PHE A 4 -25.77 -1.69 8.40
C PHE A 4 -25.08 -0.49 7.74
N ASP A 5 -24.06 0.05 8.40
CA ASP A 5 -23.25 1.13 7.87
C ASP A 5 -22.33 0.57 6.78
N TYR A 6 -22.86 0.55 5.57
CA TYR A 6 -22.19 0.12 4.34
C TYR A 6 -20.97 0.99 3.98
N SER A 7 -20.75 2.12 4.67
CA SER A 7 -19.58 2.99 4.44
C SER A 7 -18.26 2.39 4.93
N ARG A 8 -18.29 1.43 5.87
CA ARG A 8 -17.10 0.85 6.50
C ARG A 8 -16.47 -0.35 5.77
N GLY A 9 -17.07 -0.84 4.68
CA GLY A 9 -16.60 -2.09 4.05
C GLY A 9 -16.81 -2.21 2.55
N LEU A 10 -17.49 -1.28 1.89
CA LEU A 10 -17.67 -1.33 0.44
C LEU A 10 -16.58 -0.52 -0.26
N LYS A 11 -15.38 -1.12 -0.36
CA LYS A 11 -14.74 -1.14 -1.67
C LYS A 11 -15.55 -2.11 -2.53
N ALA A 12 -16.79 -1.73 -2.85
CA ALA A 12 -17.50 -2.43 -3.90
C ALA A 12 -16.57 -2.35 -5.12
N PRO A 13 -16.17 -3.48 -5.72
CA PRO A 13 -15.43 -3.42 -6.97
C PRO A 13 -16.33 -2.62 -7.90
N TYR A 14 -15.91 -1.39 -8.24
CA TYR A 14 -16.66 -0.49 -9.12
C TYR A 14 -17.20 -1.34 -10.25
N SER A 15 -18.52 -1.38 -10.38
CA SER A 15 -19.25 -2.35 -11.21
C SER A 15 -18.45 -2.63 -12.47
N LEU A 16 -17.76 -3.79 -12.50
CA LEU A 16 -16.94 -4.17 -13.64
C LEU A 16 -17.89 -4.19 -14.83
N GLN A 17 -17.85 -3.15 -15.66
CA GLN A 17 -18.67 -3.09 -16.86
C GLN A 17 -17.99 -4.02 -17.86
N VAL A 18 -18.45 -5.26 -17.84
CA VAL A 18 -18.00 -6.31 -18.74
C VAL A 18 -19.01 -6.40 -19.88
N ILE A 19 -18.59 -6.06 -21.09
CA ILE A 19 -19.36 -6.35 -22.30
C ILE A 19 -19.11 -7.82 -22.63
N LYS A 20 -20.16 -8.63 -22.51
CA LYS A 20 -20.15 -10.05 -22.87
C LYS A 20 -20.83 -10.25 -24.22
N SER A 21 -20.37 -11.24 -24.98
CA SER A 21 -21.09 -11.72 -26.16
C SER A 21 -22.37 -12.45 -25.73
N PRO A 22 -23.34 -12.65 -26.65
CA PRO A 22 -24.54 -13.45 -26.38
C PRO A 22 -24.24 -14.88 -25.93
N LYS A 23 -23.05 -15.41 -26.23
CA LYS A 23 -22.55 -16.73 -25.80
C LYS A 23 -21.76 -16.69 -24.48
N GLY A 24 -21.76 -15.55 -23.78
CA GLY A 24 -21.11 -15.38 -22.46
C GLY A 24 -19.60 -15.10 -22.50
N LYS A 25 -18.97 -15.02 -23.69
CA LYS A 25 -17.54 -14.72 -23.82
C LYS A 25 -17.30 -13.23 -23.51
N ILE A 26 -16.33 -12.93 -22.67
CA ILE A 26 -15.96 -11.54 -22.34
C ILE A 26 -15.31 -10.91 -23.58
N VAL A 27 -15.92 -9.85 -24.12
CA VAL A 27 -15.45 -9.11 -25.30
C VAL A 27 -14.61 -7.92 -24.87
N TRP A 28 -15.05 -7.21 -23.83
CA TRP A 28 -14.39 -6.02 -23.34
C TRP A 28 -14.67 -5.87 -21.84
N TYR A 29 -13.67 -5.41 -21.09
CA TYR A 29 -13.85 -5.01 -19.70
C TYR A 29 -13.40 -3.56 -19.57
N PHE A 30 -14.26 -2.70 -19.02
CA PHE A 30 -13.83 -1.37 -18.61
C PHE A 30 -12.98 -1.56 -17.35
N ALA A 31 -11.66 -1.52 -17.55
CA ALA A 31 -10.70 -1.55 -16.47
C ALA A 31 -10.92 -0.34 -15.55
N GLN A 32 -10.77 -0.58 -14.26
CA GLN A 32 -10.82 0.40 -13.18
C GLN A 32 -10.07 1.68 -13.59
N PRO A 33 -10.61 2.89 -13.32
CA PRO A 33 -9.84 4.11 -13.50
C PRO A 33 -8.53 3.94 -12.72
N LEU A 34 -7.40 4.18 -13.39
CA LEU A 34 -6.06 4.04 -12.80
C LEU A 34 -6.08 4.73 -11.44
N SER A 35 -5.91 3.95 -10.37
CA SER A 35 -5.96 4.52 -9.03
C SER A 35 -4.81 5.52 -8.87
N LEU A 36 -5.04 6.63 -8.18
CA LEU A 36 -3.98 7.61 -7.90
C LEU A 36 -2.79 6.94 -7.20
N ALA A 37 -3.06 5.98 -6.31
CA ALA A 37 -2.03 5.18 -5.64
C ALA A 37 -1.17 4.38 -6.64
N TYR A 38 -1.78 3.80 -7.68
CA TYR A 38 -1.04 3.11 -8.74
C TYR A 38 -0.10 4.07 -9.46
N LEU A 39 -0.60 5.25 -9.88
CA LEU A 39 0.20 6.23 -10.60
C LEU A 39 1.38 6.73 -9.76
N VAL A 40 1.15 7.04 -8.48
CA VAL A 40 2.20 7.49 -7.55
C VAL A 40 3.25 6.40 -7.35
N MET A 41 2.84 5.15 -7.11
CA MET A 41 3.78 4.03 -6.93
C MET A 41 4.54 3.69 -8.20
N LEU A 42 3.90 3.78 -9.37
CA LEU A 42 4.54 3.59 -10.66
C LEU A 42 5.61 4.67 -10.89
N PHE A 43 5.27 5.93 -10.68
CA PHE A 43 6.20 7.05 -10.83
C PHE A 43 7.40 6.92 -9.87
N LEU A 44 7.15 6.68 -8.59
CA LEU A 44 8.20 6.44 -7.60
C LEU A 44 9.09 5.26 -7.99
N GLY A 45 8.48 4.15 -8.42
CA GLY A 45 9.20 2.96 -8.87
C GLY A 45 10.11 3.25 -10.06
N ILE A 46 9.62 3.97 -11.07
CA ILE A 46 10.41 4.37 -12.25
C ILE A 46 11.58 5.29 -11.87
N VAL A 47 11.38 6.24 -10.96
CA VAL A 47 12.45 7.14 -10.50
C VAL A 47 13.52 6.35 -9.74
N LEU A 48 13.12 5.47 -8.83
CA LEU A 48 14.05 4.66 -8.04
C LEU A 48 14.85 3.67 -8.90
N THR A 49 14.18 2.98 -9.84
CA THR A 49 14.88 2.12 -10.79
C THR A 49 15.77 2.94 -11.72
N GLY A 50 15.32 4.08 -12.25
CA GLY A 50 16.17 4.96 -13.05
C GLY A 50 17.47 5.38 -12.35
N ILE A 51 17.40 5.74 -11.06
CA ILE A 51 18.57 6.08 -10.25
C ILE A 51 19.48 4.84 -10.06
N PHE A 52 18.91 3.69 -9.70
CA PHE A 52 19.68 2.47 -9.47
C PHE A 52 20.44 1.99 -10.71
N TRP A 53 19.81 2.08 -11.89
CA TRP A 53 20.41 1.65 -13.15
C TRP A 53 21.54 2.55 -13.65
N LYS A 54 21.60 3.81 -13.19
CA LYS A 54 22.78 4.66 -13.41
C LYS A 54 24.04 4.05 -12.78
N PHE A 55 23.89 3.32 -11.68
CA PHE A 55 25.00 2.68 -10.97
C PHE A 55 25.31 1.27 -11.48
N VAL A 56 24.31 0.56 -12.02
CA VAL A 56 24.46 -0.82 -12.51
C VAL A 56 23.93 -0.94 -13.95
N PRO A 57 24.73 -0.61 -14.97
CA PRO A 57 24.32 -0.77 -16.36
C PRO A 57 24.34 -2.25 -16.76
N LEU A 58 23.20 -2.78 -17.23
CA LEU A 58 23.16 -4.12 -17.84
C LEU A 58 23.60 -4.07 -19.30
N PRO A 59 24.21 -5.15 -19.82
CA PRO A 59 24.64 -5.24 -21.21
C PRO A 59 23.46 -5.26 -22.18
N LEU A 60 23.70 -4.74 -23.38
CA LEU A 60 22.79 -4.88 -24.52
C LEU A 60 22.89 -6.31 -25.06
N ILE A 61 21.76 -7.00 -25.18
CA ILE A 61 21.69 -8.35 -25.75
C ILE A 61 20.86 -8.27 -27.03
N PHE A 62 21.42 -8.70 -28.17
CA PHE A 62 20.76 -8.65 -29.50
C PHE A 62 20.18 -7.27 -29.89
N GLY A 63 20.83 -6.18 -29.48
CA GLY A 63 20.34 -4.81 -29.72
C GLY A 63 19.18 -4.38 -28.84
N ILE A 64 18.71 -5.23 -27.92
CA ILE A 64 17.64 -4.93 -26.97
C ILE A 64 18.26 -4.32 -25.70
N ASN A 65 17.77 -3.14 -25.33
CA ASN A 65 18.15 -2.49 -24.07
C ASN A 65 17.36 -3.08 -22.91
N LEU A 66 17.96 -4.07 -22.24
CA LEU A 66 17.37 -4.74 -21.08
C LEU A 66 17.11 -3.78 -19.91
N ASN A 67 17.91 -2.72 -19.78
CA ASN A 67 17.73 -1.72 -18.71
C ASN A 67 16.36 -1.05 -18.83
N LEU A 68 15.97 -0.65 -20.04
CA LEU A 68 14.69 0.01 -20.28
C LEU A 68 13.50 -0.94 -20.06
N MET A 69 13.62 -2.20 -20.48
CA MET A 69 12.56 -3.18 -20.26
C MET A 69 12.33 -3.46 -18.78
N ILE A 70 13.39 -3.66 -18.01
CA ILE A 70 13.25 -3.94 -16.57
C ILE A 70 12.80 -2.67 -15.82
N MET A 71 13.28 -1.50 -16.22
CA MET A 71 12.85 -0.20 -15.67
C MET A 71 11.35 0.05 -15.81
N LEU A 72 10.69 -0.50 -16.83
CA LEU A 72 9.24 -0.40 -16.97
C LEU A 72 8.51 -1.59 -16.34
N TYR A 73 9.02 -2.81 -16.56
CA TYR A 73 8.37 -4.03 -16.10
C TYR A 73 8.32 -4.12 -14.58
N PHE A 74 9.44 -3.88 -13.90
CA PHE A 74 9.55 -4.06 -12.47
C PHE A 74 8.68 -3.05 -11.68
N PRO A 75 8.76 -1.72 -11.94
CA PRO A 75 7.87 -0.75 -11.31
C PRO A 75 6.40 -0.99 -11.57
N ASN A 76 6.02 -1.40 -12.80
CA ASN A 76 4.63 -1.72 -13.12
C ASN A 76 4.13 -2.90 -12.27
N LYS A 77 4.92 -3.98 -12.17
CA LYS A 77 4.56 -5.15 -11.37
C LYS A 77 4.42 -4.80 -9.88
N VAL A 78 5.32 -3.97 -9.35
CA VAL A 78 5.28 -3.51 -7.94
C VAL A 78 4.07 -2.60 -7.69
N ALA A 79 3.83 -1.62 -8.55
CA ALA A 79 2.70 -0.71 -8.43
C ALA A 79 1.37 -1.46 -8.48
N ARG A 80 1.27 -2.44 -9.38
CA ARG A 80 0.10 -3.31 -9.52
C ARG A 80 -0.10 -4.16 -8.26
N TRP A 81 0.95 -4.85 -7.80
CA TRP A 81 0.91 -5.63 -6.56
C TRP A 81 0.43 -4.76 -5.39
N TYR A 82 1.04 -3.59 -5.18
CA TYR A 82 0.68 -2.66 -4.12
C TYR A 82 -0.80 -2.23 -4.13
N THR A 83 -1.38 -2.07 -5.32
CA THR A 83 -2.75 -1.59 -5.48
C THR A 83 -3.80 -2.70 -5.42
N GLU A 84 -3.45 -3.90 -5.89
CA GLU A 84 -4.33 -5.06 -5.95
C GLU A 84 -4.33 -5.84 -4.62
N THR A 85 -3.22 -5.85 -3.89
CA THR A 85 -3.16 -6.50 -2.58
C THR A 85 -3.80 -5.64 -1.51
N GLU A 86 -4.78 -6.19 -0.82
CA GLU A 86 -5.33 -5.60 0.40
C GLU A 86 -4.64 -6.24 1.60
N PHE A 87 -3.91 -5.43 2.37
CA PHE A 87 -3.27 -5.88 3.60
C PHE A 87 -4.31 -5.78 4.71
N GLU A 88 -4.83 -6.91 5.19
CA GLU A 88 -5.85 -6.97 6.25
C GLU A 88 -7.11 -6.13 5.93
N GLY A 89 -7.48 -6.07 4.64
CA GLY A 89 -8.62 -5.26 4.16
C GLY A 89 -8.36 -3.75 4.09
N LYS A 90 -7.12 -3.31 4.36
CA LYS A 90 -6.69 -1.91 4.29
C LYS A 90 -5.84 -1.65 3.04
N THR A 91 -5.75 -0.38 2.66
CA THR A 91 -4.79 0.05 1.63
C THR A 91 -3.37 -0.06 2.16
N GLY A 92 -2.39 -0.32 1.28
CA GLY A 92 -0.98 -0.44 1.69
C GLY A 92 -0.46 0.76 2.48
N LEU A 93 -0.87 1.99 2.14
CA LEU A 93 -0.49 3.21 2.89
C LEU A 93 -1.04 3.20 4.32
N ALA A 94 -2.31 2.79 4.48
CA ALA A 94 -2.93 2.73 5.80
C ALA A 94 -2.26 1.67 6.67
N PHE A 95 -1.95 0.50 6.10
CA PHE A 95 -1.22 -0.56 6.80
C PHE A 95 0.17 -0.09 7.26
N LEU A 96 0.94 0.58 6.38
CA LEU A 96 2.24 1.14 6.75
C LEU A 96 2.13 2.19 7.85
N LYS A 97 1.14 3.10 7.75
CA LYS A 97 0.88 4.12 8.76
C LYS A 97 0.59 3.49 10.13
N ASP A 98 -0.25 2.47 10.17
CA ASP A 98 -0.58 1.75 11.40
C ASP A 98 0.68 1.09 12.00
N GLY A 99 1.54 0.52 11.15
CA GLY A 99 2.85 0.00 11.55
C GLY A 99 3.75 1.06 12.18
N PHE A 100 3.85 2.26 11.58
CA PHE A 100 4.64 3.37 12.16
C PHE A 100 4.08 3.84 13.50
N VAL A 101 2.75 3.94 13.62
CA VAL A 101 2.09 4.30 14.88
C VAL A 101 2.37 3.24 15.94
N TYR A 102 2.31 1.96 15.57
CA TYR A 102 2.64 0.85 16.47
C TYR A 102 4.09 0.96 16.97
N VAL A 103 5.07 1.10 16.08
CA VAL A 103 6.49 1.24 16.47
C VAL A 103 6.68 2.44 17.40
N LYS A 104 6.11 3.60 17.06
CA LYS A 104 6.19 4.80 17.90
C LYS A 104 5.59 4.57 19.28
N ASN A 105 4.40 3.97 19.34
CA ASN A 105 3.63 3.88 20.56
C ASN A 105 3.98 2.65 21.42
N TYR A 106 4.65 1.62 20.90
CA TYR A 106 4.91 0.37 21.61
C TYR A 106 6.38 -0.04 21.65
N VAL A 107 7.18 0.31 20.63
CA VAL A 107 8.61 -0.03 20.60
C VAL A 107 9.47 1.10 21.17
N LEU A 108 9.14 2.35 20.82
CA LEU A 108 9.94 3.52 21.27
C LEU A 108 9.52 4.06 22.64
N ASP A 109 8.27 3.86 23.03
CA ASP A 109 7.77 4.29 24.33
C ASP A 109 7.86 3.14 25.33
N ASN A 110 8.66 3.30 26.38
CA ASN A 110 8.88 2.30 27.43
C ASN A 110 8.04 2.56 28.70
N ARG A 111 7.19 3.59 28.72
CA ARG A 111 6.33 3.90 29.89
C ARG A 111 5.32 2.78 30.16
N SER A 112 5.04 2.50 31.43
CA SER A 112 4.03 1.52 31.81
C SER A 112 2.62 1.93 31.33
N ILE A 113 1.84 0.94 30.89
CA ILE A 113 0.46 1.12 30.41
C ILE A 113 -0.47 0.69 31.54
N ILE A 114 -1.26 1.63 32.06
CA ILE A 114 -2.29 1.37 33.08
C ILE A 114 -3.62 1.86 32.52
N SER A 115 -4.64 0.99 32.49
CA SER A 115 -5.98 1.33 31.99
C SER A 115 -5.99 1.99 30.60
N PHE A 116 -5.21 1.46 29.66
CA PHE A 116 -5.04 1.94 28.27
C PHE A 116 -4.32 3.28 28.11
N GLU A 117 -3.88 3.93 29.20
CA GLU A 117 -3.09 5.15 29.15
C GLU A 117 -1.65 4.88 29.58
N ARG A 118 -0.70 5.57 28.91
CA ARG A 118 0.70 5.54 29.31
C ARG A 118 0.91 6.55 30.43
N VAL A 119 1.18 6.04 31.63
CA VAL A 119 1.35 6.83 32.84
C VAL A 119 2.83 7.20 32.98
N LYS A 120 3.12 8.44 33.41
CA LYS A 120 4.49 8.79 33.82
C LYS A 120 4.72 8.19 35.20
N GLU A 121 5.79 7.41 35.36
CA GLU A 121 6.18 6.91 36.67
C GLU A 121 6.40 8.10 37.62
N ILE A 122 5.68 8.10 38.74
CA ILE A 122 5.82 9.11 39.78
C ILE A 122 6.87 8.57 40.74
N GLU A 123 8.07 9.13 40.69
CA GLU A 123 9.21 8.69 41.51
C GLU A 123 9.16 9.24 42.95
N GLU A 124 8.37 10.29 43.21
CA GLU A 124 8.30 10.93 44.53
C GLU A 124 6.99 10.63 45.26
N PHE A 125 7.01 9.60 46.11
CA PHE A 125 5.98 9.40 47.13
C PHE A 125 6.47 10.00 48.46
N SER A 126 6.05 11.23 48.77
CA SER A 126 6.25 11.80 50.11
C SER A 126 5.00 11.55 50.97
N PHE A 127 5.09 10.69 51.98
CA PHE A 127 4.07 10.59 53.01
C PHE A 127 4.28 11.71 54.01
N LYS A 128 3.39 12.72 54.03
CA LYS A 128 3.32 13.65 55.16
C LYS A 128 2.76 12.91 56.35
N ARG A 129 3.53 12.89 57.44
CA ARG A 129 3.18 12.29 58.72
C ARG A 129 2.30 13.23 59.54
#